data_AF-A0A967ZE20-F1
#
_entry.id   AF-A0A967ZE20-F1
#
_cell.length_a   1.000
_cell.length_b   1.000
_cell.length_c   1.000
_cell.angle_alpha   90.00
_cell.angle_beta   90.00
_cell.angle_gamma   90.00
#
_symmetry.space_group_name_H-M   'P 1'
#
loop_
_entity.id
_entity.type
_entity.pdbx_description
1 polymer ?
#
loop_
_entity_poly.entity_id
_entity_poly.type
_entity_poly.pdbx_seq_one_letter_code
_entity_poly.pdbx_strand_id
1 'polypeptide(L)' 'MAEGMTNSEIGARLGVTERTVKAYAQELYDRLGVRNRAGAVAEAARHGIL' A
#
# COMPACT_ATOMS: atom_id res chain seq x y z
N MET A 1 1.02 12.85 -6.41
CA MET A 1 0.46 11.59 -6.93
C MET A 1 1.48 10.53 -6.63
N ALA A 2 1.29 9.74 -5.57
CA ALA A 2 2.15 8.60 -5.25
C ALA A 2 2.32 7.77 -6.52
N GLU A 3 3.56 7.64 -6.98
CA GLU A 3 3.93 6.97 -8.24
C GLU A 3 3.10 5.70 -8.40
N GLY A 4 2.17 5.71 -9.35
CA GLY A 4 1.01 4.82 -9.43
C GLY A 4 1.37 3.38 -9.80
N MET A 5 2.27 2.75 -9.06
CA MET A 5 2.57 1.34 -9.23
C MET A 5 1.34 0.51 -8.83
N THR A 6 1.01 -0.42 -9.71
CA THR A 6 0.06 -1.49 -9.48
C THR A 6 0.64 -2.50 -8.49
N ASN A 7 -0.21 -3.25 -7.80
CA ASN A 7 0.26 -4.31 -6.89
C ASN A 7 1.10 -5.36 -7.62
N SER A 8 0.86 -5.55 -8.92
CA SER A 8 1.62 -6.47 -9.77
C SER A 8 3.03 -5.94 -10.07
N GLU A 9 3.20 -4.63 -10.30
CA GLU A 9 4.51 -4.00 -10.47
C GLU A 9 5.31 -3.98 -9.17
N ILE A 10 4.64 -3.68 -8.05
CA ILE A 10 5.25 -3.79 -6.70
C ILE A 10 5.71 -5.22 -6.45
N GLY A 11 4.88 -6.20 -6.81
CA GLY A 11 5.20 -7.61 -6.68
C GLY A 11 6.41 -8.00 -7.52
N ALA A 12 6.44 -7.62 -8.79
CA ALA A 12 7.56 -7.87 -9.69
C ALA A 12 8.87 -7.27 -9.17
N ARG A 13 8.82 -6.05 -8.62
CA ARG A 13 10.00 -5.36 -8.06
C ARG A 13 10.51 -6.00 -6.77
N LEU A 14 9.59 -6.48 -5.92
CA LEU A 14 9.92 -7.11 -4.64
C LEU A 14 10.15 -8.63 -4.77
N GLY A 15 9.97 -9.22 -5.95
CA GLY A 15 10.07 -10.67 -6.17
C GLY A 15 8.94 -11.46 -5.51
N VAL A 16 7.79 -10.83 -5.26
CA VAL A 16 6.63 -11.44 -4.59
C VAL A 16 5.40 -11.42 -5.48
N THR A 17 4.42 -12.27 -5.17
CA THR A 17 3.16 -12.28 -5.93
C THR A 17 2.28 -11.08 -5.57
N GLU A 18 1.39 -10.69 -6.48
CA GLU A 18 0.38 -9.65 -6.19
C GLU A 18 -0.46 -9.99 -4.94
N ARG A 19 -0.74 -11.28 -4.70
CA ARG A 19 -1.43 -11.75 -3.49
C ARG A 19 -0.63 -11.40 -2.24
N THR A 20 0.69 -11.59 -2.26
CA THR A 20 1.59 -11.23 -1.17
C THR A 20 1.61 -9.71 -0.96
N VAL A 21 1.65 -8.92 -2.03
CA VAL A 21 1.54 -7.45 -1.93
C VAL A 21 0.22 -7.04 -1.28
N LYS A 22 -0.90 -7.66 -1.65
CA LYS A 22 -2.20 -7.40 -1.00
C LYS A 22 -2.20 -7.75 0.48
N ALA A 23 -1.55 -8.84 0.87
CA ALA A 23 -1.44 -9.22 2.28
C ALA A 23 -0.64 -8.17 3.08
N TYR A 24 0.51 -7.72 2.58
CA TYR A 24 1.28 -6.66 3.22
C TYR A 24 0.54 -5.33 3.26
N ALA A 25 -0.17 -4.97 2.18
CA ALA A 25 -1.01 -3.79 2.16
C ALA A 25 -2.13 -3.88 3.20
N GLN A 26 -2.75 -5.05 3.37
CA GLN A 26 -3.77 -5.28 4.39
C GLN A 26 -3.22 -5.15 5.81
N GLU A 27 -2.07 -5.76 6.10
CA GLU A 27 -1.39 -5.59 7.40
C GLU A 27 -1.02 -4.12 7.65
N LEU A 28 -0.55 -3.42 6.62
CA LEU A 28 -0.25 -1.98 6.71
C LEU A 28 -1.54 -1.19 7.02
N TYR A 29 -2.65 -1.54 6.38
CA TYR A 29 -3.93 -0.90 6.63
C TYR A 29 -4.41 -1.14 8.05
N ASP A 30 -4.30 -2.37 8.55
CA ASP A 30 -4.68 -2.73 9.91
C ASP A 30 -3.82 -1.99 10.94
N ARG A 31 -2.50 -1.88 10.70
CA ARG A 31 -1.57 -1.11 11.56
C ARG A 31 -1.85 0.39 11.54
N LEU A 32 -2.29 0.93 10.41
CA LEU A 32 -2.67 2.33 10.25
C LEU A 32 -4.13 2.60 10.68
N GLY A 33 -4.91 1.56 11.02
CA GLY A 33 -6.33 1.69 11.37
C GLY A 33 -7.22 2.12 10.19
N VAL A 34 -6.77 1.92 8.95
CA VAL A 34 -7.49 2.32 7.73
C VAL A 34 -8.10 1.10 7.04
N ARG A 35 -9.20 1.29 6.30
CA ARG A 35 -9.94 0.16 5.70
C ARG A 35 -9.51 -0.20 4.29
N ASN A 36 -8.75 0.67 3.62
CA ASN A 36 -8.37 0.49 2.21
C ASN A 36 -7.21 1.41 1.80
N ARG A 37 -6.74 1.22 0.56
CA ARG A 37 -5.69 2.02 -0.08
C ARG A 37 -5.94 3.53 0.00
N ALA A 38 -7.18 3.97 -0.22
CA ALA A 38 -7.51 5.39 -0.16
C ALA A 38 -7.32 5.95 1.26
N GLY A 39 -7.73 5.18 2.28
CA GLY A 39 -7.45 5.49 3.67
C GLY A 39 -5.96 5.56 3.97
N ALA A 40 -5.17 4.61 3.46
CA ALA A 40 -3.72 4.61 3.65
C ALA A 40 -3.02 5.78 2.96
N VAL A 41 -3.46 6.19 1.76
CA VAL A 41 -2.95 7.38 1.07
C VAL A 41 -3.31 8.65 1.82
N ALA A 42 -4.55 8.75 2.32
CA ALA A 42 -4.97 9.89 3.15
C ALA A 42 -4.17 9.95 4.46
N GLU A 43 -3.85 8.81 5.05
CA GLU A 43 -3.04 8.73 6.26
C GLU A 43 -1.58 9.08 5.98
N ALA A 44 -0.97 8.54 4.91
CA ALA A 44 0.37 8.93 4.47
C ALA A 44 0.46 10.43 4.16
N ALA A 45 -0.59 11.03 3.58
CA ALA A 45 -0.70 12.47 3.38
C ALA A 45 -0.70 13.24 4.71
N ARG A 46 -1.47 12.77 5.69
CA ARG A 46 -1.55 13.37 7.03
C ARG A 46 -0.23 13.27 7.80
N HIS A 47 0.52 12.18 7.62
CA HIS A 47 1.84 11.98 8.24
C HIS A 47 2.99 12.63 7.45
N GLY A 48 2.72 13.30 6.32
CA GLY A 48 3.73 14.03 5.54
C GLY A 48 4.72 13.12 4.79
N ILE A 49 4.33 11.88 4.48
CA ILE A 49 5.17 10.85 3.86
C ILE A 49 4.87 10.70 2.33
N LEU A 50 4.18 11.69 1.74
CA LEU A 50 3.78 11.71 0.34
C LEU A 50 4.69 12.57 -0.54
#